data_AF-A0A3P1ZFM3-F1
#
_entry.id   AF-A0A3P1ZFM3-F1
#
_cell.length_a   1.000
_cell.length_b   1.000
_cell.length_c   1.000
_cell.angle_alpha   90.00
_cell.angle_beta   90.00
_cell.angle_gamma   90.00
#
_symmetry.space_group_name_H-M   'P 1'
#
loop_
_entity.id
_entity.type
_entity.pdbx_description
1 polymer ?
#
loop_
_entity_poly.entity_id
_entity_poly.type
_entity_poly.pdbx_seq_one_letter_code
_entity_poly.pdbx_strand_id
1 'polypeptide(L)'
;MLYNKQFPRRPPMPYPQAMRERAIAAHLEQGMKKTEVCTIFKIQRSTLDQWLRIYAEEGRTCAKEKYQKGHSHHVQDIEAFRQFLQETPFNTISDLLIPFERRFGRKIRYEALRRWVHRLGFTHKKRA
;
A
#
# COMPACT_ATOMS: atom_id res chain seq x y z
N MET A 1 28.86 25.23 14.89
CA MET A 1 28.66 25.79 13.53
C MET A 1 27.34 25.27 12.97
N LEU A 2 26.30 26.12 12.99
CA LEU A 2 24.95 25.76 12.55
C LEU A 2 24.88 25.80 11.01
N TYR A 3 24.94 24.64 10.36
CA TYR A 3 24.76 24.51 8.91
C TYR A 3 23.27 24.71 8.57
N ASN A 4 22.82 25.96 8.53
CA ASN A 4 21.47 26.33 8.08
C ASN A 4 21.45 26.42 6.53
N LYS A 5 21.63 25.28 5.85
CA LYS A 5 21.25 25.16 4.44
C LYS A 5 19.75 24.87 4.43
N GLN A 6 18.94 25.84 4.01
CA GLN A 6 17.50 25.69 3.77
C GLN A 6 17.27 24.59 2.70
N PHE A 7 17.25 23.33 3.13
CA PHE A 7 16.70 22.25 2.31
C PHE A 7 15.18 22.37 2.34
N PRO A 8 14.48 22.20 1.19
CA PRO A 8 13.03 22.30 1.16
C PRO A 8 12.40 21.34 2.17
N ARG A 9 11.28 21.73 2.78
CA ARG A 9 10.48 20.81 3.61
C ARG A 9 10.08 19.60 2.76
N ARG A 10 9.96 18.43 3.40
CA ARG A 10 9.60 17.17 2.72
C ARG A 10 8.36 17.40 1.82
N PRO A 11 8.45 17.11 0.51
CA PRO A 11 7.34 17.35 -0.41
C PRO A 11 6.14 16.44 -0.08
N PRO A 12 4.90 16.89 -0.38
CA PRO A 12 3.70 16.08 -0.22
C PRO A 12 3.67 14.90 -1.21
N MET A 13 4.38 15.02 -2.33
CA MET A 13 4.56 13.97 -3.34
C MET A 13 5.92 13.28 -3.17
N PRO A 14 6.02 11.96 -3.39
CA PRO A 14 7.30 11.27 -3.37
C PRO A 14 8.25 11.83 -4.44
N TYR A 15 9.55 11.87 -4.13
CA TYR A 15 10.56 12.28 -5.09
C TYR A 15 10.56 11.35 -6.30
N PRO A 16 10.86 11.86 -7.52
CA PRO A 16 10.96 11.03 -8.71
C PRO A 16 11.94 9.87 -8.53
N GLN A 17 11.59 8.67 -9.02
CA GLN A 17 12.41 7.47 -8.86
C GLN A 17 13.82 7.65 -9.45
N ALA A 18 13.92 8.18 -10.66
CA ALA A 18 15.20 8.43 -11.31
C ALA A 18 16.11 9.41 -10.54
N MET A 19 15.54 10.30 -9.72
CA MET A 19 16.32 11.19 -8.85
C MET A 19 16.87 10.43 -7.64
N ARG A 20 16.06 9.55 -7.06
CA ARG A 20 16.45 8.71 -5.93
C ARG A 20 17.56 7.72 -6.31
N GLU A 21 17.44 7.07 -7.46
CA GLU A 21 18.45 6.16 -8.00
C GLU A 21 19.78 6.88 -8.19
N ARG A 22 19.78 8.03 -8.87
CA ARG A 22 20.99 8.83 -9.08
C ARG A 22 21.63 9.30 -7.77
N ALA A 23 20.83 9.68 -6.77
CA ALA A 23 21.36 10.09 -5.47
C ALA A 23 22.00 8.92 -4.69
N ILE A 24 21.43 7.73 -4.77
CA ILE A 24 21.99 6.52 -4.15
C ILE A 24 23.28 6.12 -4.87
N ALA A 25 23.27 6.06 -6.21
CA ALA A 25 24.43 5.72 -7.02
C ALA A 25 25.60 6.70 -6.80
N ALA A 26 25.32 8.00 -6.71
CA ALA A 26 26.35 9.00 -6.37
C ALA A 26 27.05 8.71 -5.04
N HIS A 27 26.34 8.18 -4.04
CA HIS A 27 26.95 7.81 -2.76
C HIS A 27 27.68 6.46 -2.80
N LEU A 28 27.04 5.42 -3.36
CA LEU A 28 27.53 4.04 -3.30
C LEU A 28 28.55 3.72 -4.38
N GLU A 29 28.34 4.18 -5.61
CA GLU A 29 29.19 3.86 -6.77
C GLU A 29 30.28 4.92 -6.96
N GLN A 30 29.94 6.20 -6.80
CA GLN A 30 30.88 7.31 -7.01
C GLN A 30 31.60 7.72 -5.72
N GLY A 31 31.26 7.13 -4.58
CA GLY A 31 31.91 7.39 -3.29
C GLY A 31 31.72 8.79 -2.72
N MET A 32 30.75 9.57 -3.23
CA MET A 32 30.53 10.96 -2.78
C MET A 32 30.08 10.99 -1.32
N LYS A 33 30.48 12.01 -0.56
CA LYS A 33 30.01 12.16 0.82
C LYS A 33 28.53 12.51 0.83
N LYS A 34 27.79 12.04 1.85
CA LYS A 34 26.35 12.32 2.01
C LYS A 34 26.01 13.80 1.93
N THR A 35 26.88 14.68 2.46
CA THR A 35 26.71 16.14 2.43
C THR A 35 26.78 16.73 1.03
N GLU A 36 27.63 16.16 0.17
CA GLU A 36 27.80 16.59 -1.22
C GLU A 36 26.58 16.16 -2.03
N VAL A 37 26.17 14.90 -1.91
CA VAL A 37 24.95 14.37 -2.53
C VAL A 37 23.72 15.21 -2.13
N CYS A 38 23.55 15.51 -0.84
CA CYS A 38 22.44 16.35 -0.39
C CYS A 38 22.47 17.75 -1.01
N THR A 39 23.65 18.34 -1.20
CA THR A 39 23.81 19.65 -1.82
C THR A 39 23.47 19.61 -3.31
N ILE A 40 23.95 18.60 -4.05
CA ILE A 40 23.71 18.43 -5.49
C ILE A 40 22.22 18.20 -5.77
N PHE A 41 21.61 17.26 -5.04
CA PHE A 41 20.23 16.87 -5.25
C PHE A 41 19.21 17.76 -4.50
N LYS A 42 19.68 18.76 -3.74
CA LYS A 42 18.87 19.66 -2.91
C LYS A 42 17.88 18.92 -2.00
N ILE A 43 18.34 17.82 -1.41
CA ILE A 43 17.56 16.99 -0.48
C ILE A 43 18.10 17.07 0.95
N GLN A 44 17.23 16.82 1.92
CA GLN A 44 17.65 16.68 3.31
C GLN A 44 18.46 15.41 3.52
N ARG A 45 19.44 15.47 4.43
CA ARG A 45 20.27 14.32 4.82
C ARG A 45 19.46 13.13 5.32
N SER A 46 18.41 13.40 6.10
CA SER A 46 17.46 12.38 6.57
C SER A 46 16.75 11.64 5.43
N THR A 47 16.51 12.31 4.30
CA THR A 47 15.89 11.69 3.11
C THR A 47 16.86 10.74 2.44
N LEU A 48 18.12 11.16 2.26
CA LEU A 48 19.17 10.30 1.72
C LEU A 48 19.43 9.09 2.63
N ASP A 49 19.51 9.28 3.95
CA ASP A 49 19.70 8.19 4.91
C ASP A 49 18.54 7.19 4.86
N GLN A 50 17.29 7.66 4.76
CA GLN A 50 16.13 6.78 4.58
C GLN A 50 16.23 5.97 3.28
N TRP A 51 16.69 6.58 2.18
CA TRP A 51 16.83 5.91 0.90
C TRP A 51 17.89 4.82 0.93
N LEU A 52 19.05 5.10 1.53
CA LEU A 52 20.13 4.14 1.72
C LEU A 52 19.70 2.96 2.61
N ARG A 53 18.94 3.23 3.69
CA ARG A 53 18.41 2.17 4.55
C ARG A 53 17.47 1.24 3.79
N ILE A 54 16.53 1.79 3.03
CA ILE A 54 15.59 0.98 2.22
C ILE A 54 16.36 0.19 1.14
N TYR A 55 17.39 0.79 0.53
CA TYR A 55 18.23 0.12 -0.45
C TYR A 55 19.01 -1.05 0.17
N ALA A 56 19.57 -0.88 1.37
CA ALA A 56 20.28 -1.95 2.08
C ALA A 56 19.35 -3.08 2.54
N GLU A 57 18.11 -2.77 2.95
CA GLU A 57 17.13 -3.76 3.43
C GLU A 57 16.48 -4.55 2.29
N GLU A 58 16.10 -3.89 1.19
CA GLU A 58 15.24 -4.47 0.15
C GLU A 58 15.95 -4.62 -1.20
N GLY A 59 17.17 -4.08 -1.38
CA GLY A 59 17.83 -3.96 -2.68
C GLY A 59 17.10 -3.04 -3.67
N ARG A 60 16.11 -2.27 -3.17
CA ARG A 60 15.17 -1.51 -3.98
C ARG A 60 15.37 -0.01 -3.80
N THR A 61 15.38 0.71 -4.91
CA THR A 61 15.45 2.18 -4.97
C THR A 61 14.06 2.84 -4.99
N CYS A 62 12.99 2.08 -5.24
CA CYS A 62 11.65 2.61 -5.42
C CYS A 62 11.02 3.18 -4.13
N ALA A 63 10.15 4.17 -4.28
CA ALA A 63 9.31 4.66 -3.18
C ALA A 63 8.38 3.52 -2.71
N LYS A 64 8.12 3.43 -1.40
CA LYS A 64 7.11 2.48 -0.91
C LYS A 64 5.76 2.86 -1.52
N GLU A 65 5.24 2.02 -2.41
CA GLU A 65 3.97 2.20 -3.12
C GLU A 65 2.72 2.12 -2.22
N LYS A 66 2.87 2.19 -0.89
CA LYS A 66 1.76 1.97 0.04
C LYS A 66 0.84 3.19 0.07
N TYR A 67 0.02 3.30 -0.97
CA TYR A 67 -1.29 3.90 -0.91
C TYR A 67 -2.03 3.25 0.26
N GLN A 68 -2.67 4.06 1.10
CA GLN A 68 -3.36 3.58 2.29
C GLN A 68 -4.33 2.46 1.90
N LYS A 69 -3.99 1.22 2.23
CA LYS A 69 -4.97 0.12 2.18
C LYS A 69 -5.96 0.43 3.30
N GLY A 70 -7.08 1.04 2.92
CA GLY A 70 -8.16 1.33 3.84
C GLY A 70 -8.51 0.12 4.71
N HIS A 71 -8.91 0.39 5.94
CA HIS A 71 -9.25 -0.62 6.94
C HIS A 71 -10.42 -1.48 6.46
N SER A 72 -10.13 -2.67 5.91
CA SER A 72 -11.17 -3.64 5.51
C SER A 72 -11.08 -4.89 6.39
N HIS A 73 -11.30 -4.73 7.70
CA HIS A 73 -11.12 -5.78 8.72
C HIS A 73 -12.12 -6.97 8.65
N HIS A 74 -13.14 -6.92 7.81
CA HIS A 74 -14.25 -7.87 7.86
C HIS A 74 -14.06 -9.15 7.02
N VAL A 75 -13.25 -9.13 5.97
CA VAL A 75 -12.84 -10.34 5.22
C VAL A 75 -11.32 -10.31 5.17
N GLN A 76 -10.72 -11.08 6.08
CA GLN A 76 -9.27 -11.20 6.22
C GLN A 76 -8.68 -12.17 5.19
N ASP A 77 -9.51 -13.12 4.72
CA ASP A 77 -9.15 -14.11 3.72
C ASP A 77 -10.11 -14.00 2.53
N ILE A 78 -9.59 -13.45 1.44
CA ILE A 78 -10.34 -13.18 0.21
C ILE A 78 -10.70 -14.50 -0.50
N GLU A 79 -9.81 -15.48 -0.48
CA GLU A 79 -10.00 -16.75 -1.17
C GLU A 79 -11.05 -17.60 -0.44
N ALA A 80 -11.02 -17.66 0.89
CA ALA A 80 -12.05 -18.33 1.68
C ALA A 80 -13.45 -17.73 1.44
N PHE A 81 -13.54 -16.40 1.28
CA PHE A 81 -14.80 -15.73 0.98
C PHE A 81 -15.29 -16.00 -0.45
N ARG A 82 -14.37 -16.15 -1.41
CA ARG A 82 -14.71 -16.56 -2.79
C ARG A 82 -15.26 -17.98 -2.84
N GLN A 83 -14.62 -18.92 -2.15
CA GLN A 83 -15.11 -20.30 -2.04
C GLN A 83 -16.50 -20.36 -1.40
N PHE A 84 -16.70 -19.62 -0.30
CA PHE A 84 -18.00 -19.50 0.34
C PHE A 84 -19.12 -19.06 -0.61
N LEU A 85 -18.87 -18.07 -1.48
CA LEU A 85 -19.85 -17.59 -2.46
C LEU A 85 -20.11 -18.59 -3.60
N GLN A 86 -19.14 -19.45 -3.92
CA GLN A 86 -19.30 -20.49 -4.95
C GLN A 86 -20.06 -21.71 -4.41
N GLU A 87 -19.82 -22.08 -3.15
CA GLU A 87 -20.45 -23.23 -2.48
C GLU A 87 -21.87 -22.92 -2.02
N THR A 88 -22.18 -21.66 -1.69
CA THR A 88 -23.47 -21.27 -1.14
C THR A 88 -24.37 -20.70 -2.24
N PRO A 89 -25.46 -21.39 -2.65
CA PRO A 89 -26.46 -20.78 -3.51
C PRO A 89 -27.25 -19.71 -2.73
N PHE A 90 -27.40 -18.52 -3.30
CA PHE A 90 -28.17 -17.42 -2.70
C PHE A 90 -28.95 -16.66 -3.78
N ASN A 91 -30.13 -16.15 -3.42
CA ASN A 91 -30.93 -15.29 -4.30
C ASN A 91 -30.77 -13.81 -3.94
N THR A 92 -30.52 -13.51 -2.66
CA THR A 92 -30.30 -12.16 -2.17
C THR A 92 -29.09 -12.12 -1.24
N ILE A 93 -28.38 -10.99 -1.20
CA ILE A 93 -27.21 -10.81 -0.32
C ILE A 93 -27.57 -10.95 1.16
N SER A 94 -28.82 -10.68 1.55
CA SER A 94 -29.33 -10.94 2.90
C SER A 94 -29.24 -12.41 3.30
N ASP A 95 -29.43 -13.32 2.34
CA ASP A 95 -29.47 -14.77 2.58
C ASP A 95 -28.09 -15.30 2.99
N LEU A 96 -27.03 -14.57 2.63
CA LEU A 96 -25.64 -14.90 2.94
C LEU A 96 -25.22 -14.50 4.36
N LEU A 97 -26.03 -13.72 5.09
CA LEU A 97 -25.68 -13.31 6.46
C LEU A 97 -25.58 -14.50 7.43
N ILE A 98 -26.58 -15.38 7.40
CA ILE A 98 -26.63 -16.56 8.29
C ILE A 98 -25.54 -17.59 7.91
N PRO A 99 -25.36 -17.98 6.63
CA PRO A 99 -24.27 -18.87 6.22
C PRO A 99 -22.88 -18.29 6.51
N PHE A 100 -22.71 -16.96 6.39
CA PHE A 100 -21.44 -16.31 6.73
C PHE A 100 -21.13 -16.44 8.22
N GLU A 101 -22.10 -16.18 9.09
CA GLU A 101 -21.95 -16.36 10.54
C GLU A 101 -21.57 -17.80 10.90
N ARG A 102 -22.18 -18.78 10.24
CA ARG A 102 -21.88 -20.21 10.45
C ARG A 102 -20.47 -20.59 9.97
N ARG A 103 -20.03 -20.06 8.82
CA ARG A 103 -18.73 -20.42 8.21
C ARG A 103 -17.55 -19.72 8.89
N PHE A 104 -17.71 -18.46 9.26
CA PHE A 104 -16.62 -17.62 9.78
C PHE A 104 -16.72 -17.34 11.29
N GLY A 105 -17.76 -17.83 11.96
CA GLY A 105 -17.95 -17.68 13.42
C GLY A 105 -18.13 -16.23 13.88
N ARG A 106 -18.43 -15.30 12.97
CA ARG A 106 -18.57 -13.88 13.27
C ARG A 106 -19.68 -13.23 12.46
N LYS A 107 -20.31 -12.22 13.06
CA LYS A 107 -21.34 -11.40 12.41
C LYS A 107 -20.73 -10.42 11.44
N ILE A 108 -21.36 -10.25 10.28
CA ILE A 108 -21.02 -9.24 9.30
C ILE A 108 -22.24 -8.35 9.05
N ARG A 109 -22.02 -7.04 8.90
CA ARG A 109 -23.09 -6.12 8.53
C ARG A 109 -23.43 -6.32 7.05
N TYR A 110 -24.72 -6.22 6.71
CA TYR A 110 -25.19 -6.30 5.32
C TYR A 110 -24.39 -5.42 4.35
N GLU A 111 -24.15 -4.15 4.72
CA GLU A 111 -23.35 -3.21 3.92
C GLU A 111 -21.93 -3.70 3.62
N ALA A 112 -21.29 -4.32 4.62
CA ALA A 112 -19.93 -4.85 4.46
C ALA A 112 -19.96 -6.07 3.52
N LEU A 113 -20.92 -6.97 3.73
CA LEU A 113 -21.10 -8.16 2.90
C LEU A 113 -21.40 -7.76 1.44
N ARG A 114 -22.31 -6.82 1.19
CA ARG A 114 -22.61 -6.28 -0.14
C ARG A 114 -21.34 -5.74 -0.81
N ARG A 115 -20.57 -4.89 -0.13
CA ARG A 115 -19.32 -4.34 -0.69
C ARG A 115 -18.33 -5.44 -1.10
N TRP A 116 -18.22 -6.50 -0.30
CA TRP A 116 -17.33 -7.63 -0.60
C TRP A 116 -17.82 -8.48 -1.78
N VAL A 117 -19.12 -8.76 -1.86
CA VAL A 117 -19.74 -9.45 -3.01
C VAL A 117 -19.51 -8.67 -4.31
N HIS A 118 -19.76 -7.35 -4.30
CA HIS A 118 -19.49 -6.48 -5.45
C HIS A 118 -18.00 -6.38 -5.79
N ARG A 119 -17.11 -6.32 -4.78
CA ARG A 119 -15.65 -6.29 -4.98
C ARG A 119 -15.15 -7.56 -5.67
N LEU A 120 -15.77 -8.71 -5.40
CA LEU A 120 -15.46 -9.98 -6.05
C LEU A 120 -16.13 -10.16 -7.42
N GLY A 121 -16.83 -9.15 -7.94
CA GLY A 121 -17.45 -9.18 -9.26
C GLY A 121 -18.74 -9.99 -9.34
N PHE A 122 -19.27 -10.50 -8.22
CA PHE A 122 -20.59 -11.13 -8.18
C PHE A 122 -21.64 -10.02 -8.28
N THR A 123 -22.15 -9.80 -9.48
CA THR A 123 -23.25 -8.87 -9.75
C THR A 123 -24.49 -9.67 -10.13
N HIS A 124 -25.63 -9.33 -9.53
CA HIS A 124 -26.89 -9.99 -9.87
C HIS A 124 -27.30 -9.54 -11.28
N LYS A 125 -27.39 -10.48 -12.23
CA LYS A 125 -28.07 -10.22 -13.50
C LYS A 125 -29.55 -10.01 -13.16
N LYS A 126 -30.13 -8.85 -13.53
CA LYS A 126 -31.58 -8.64 -13.46
C LYS A 126 -32.26 -9.76 -14.26
N ARG A 127 -33.20 -10.49 -13.64
CA ARG A 127 -34.13 -11.33 -14.40
C ARG A 127 -34.97 -10.37 -15.26
N ALA A 128 -34.90 -10.57 -16.57
CA ALA A 128 -35.81 -9.96 -17.55
C ALA A 128 -37.19 -10.63 -17.43
#